data_AF-A0A9N8VZW0-F1
#
_entry.id   AF-A0A9N8VZW0-F1
#
_cell.length_a   1.000
_cell.length_b   1.000
_cell.length_c   1.000
_cell.angle_alpha   90.00
_cell.angle_beta   90.00
_cell.angle_gamma   90.00
#
_symmetry.space_group_name_H-M   'P 1'
#
loop_
_entity.id
_entity.type
_entity.pdbx_description
1 polymer ?
#
loop_
_entity_poly.entity_id
_entity_poly.type
_entity_poly.pdbx_seq_one_letter_code
_entity_poly.pdbx_strand_id
1 'polypeptide(L)'
;TNSVPKKKFPERKRVFKREKIGWNLSVKKIDTFFERQDTRGYKFEIDPRGNVFIVEMEKAEHASAVARLIKYFEVPNGGVADNHPIDVLGSSAHYQPRGRGKPSAPDIAIYPGLTIIPKSPIPAPPPQHRTAPRPS
;
A
#
# COMPACT_ATOMS: atom_id res chain seq x y z
N THR A 1 43.76 4.87 -6.28
CA THR A 1 42.30 4.83 -6.57
C THR A 1 41.66 6.03 -5.88
N ASN A 2 41.07 6.95 -6.66
CA ASN A 2 40.52 8.21 -6.13
C ASN A 2 39.19 7.95 -5.42
N SER A 3 39.14 8.14 -4.11
CA SER A 3 37.92 8.06 -3.31
C SER A 3 37.15 9.38 -3.44
N VAL A 4 35.98 9.34 -4.08
CA VAL A 4 35.07 10.49 -4.15
C VAL A 4 34.42 10.69 -2.77
N PRO A 5 34.46 11.90 -2.18
CA PRO A 5 33.83 12.14 -0.88
C PRO A 5 32.32 11.97 -0.97
N LYS A 6 31.75 11.06 -0.18
CA LYS A 6 30.29 10.95 -0.04
C LYS A 6 29.76 12.22 0.63
N LYS A 7 29.17 13.11 -0.18
CA LYS A 7 28.49 14.32 0.28
C LYS A 7 27.32 13.90 1.16
N LYS A 8 27.47 14.04 2.49
CA LYS A 8 26.38 13.80 3.43
C LYS A 8 25.40 14.95 3.31
N PHE A 9 24.21 14.66 2.81
CA PHE A 9 23.11 15.62 2.84
C PHE A 9 22.67 15.82 4.29
N PRO A 10 22.56 17.06 4.79
CA PRO A 10 22.07 17.29 6.13
C PRO A 10 20.64 16.77 6.22
N GLU A 11 20.40 15.89 7.18
CA GLU A 11 19.09 15.38 7.53
C GLU A 11 18.26 16.59 8.01
N ARG A 12 17.39 17.12 7.15
CA ARG A 12 16.45 18.18 7.55
C ARG A 12 15.50 17.57 8.56
N LYS A 13 15.79 17.74 9.85
CA LYS A 13 14.84 17.46 10.94
C LYS A 13 13.63 18.40 10.77
N ARG A 14 12.64 17.95 10.00
CA ARG A 14 11.33 18.60 9.94
C ARG A 14 10.66 18.31 11.28
N VAL A 15 10.66 19.30 12.16
CA VAL A 15 9.83 19.26 13.37
C VAL A 15 8.40 19.59 12.96
N PHE A 16 7.72 18.62 12.33
CA PHE A 16 6.26 18.69 12.29
C PHE A 16 5.78 18.48 13.72
N LYS A 17 5.05 19.46 14.25
CA LYS A 17 4.46 19.36 15.57
C LYS A 17 3.34 18.32 15.47
N ARG A 18 3.50 17.21 16.18
CA ARG A 18 2.51 16.13 16.23
C ARG A 18 1.20 16.69 16.80
N GLU A 19 0.14 16.73 16.01
CA GLU A 19 -1.16 17.28 16.40
C GLU A 19 -2.10 16.15 16.80
N LYS A 20 -2.61 16.17 18.04
CA LYS A 20 -3.47 15.11 18.55
C LYS A 20 -4.92 15.38 18.18
N ILE A 21 -5.53 14.43 17.49
CA ILE A 21 -6.91 14.55 16.97
C ILE A 21 -7.87 13.53 17.60
N GLY A 22 -7.34 12.50 18.27
CA GLY A 22 -8.14 11.46 18.92
C GLY A 22 -7.56 11.04 20.28
N TRP A 23 -8.45 10.80 21.25
CA TRP A 23 -8.10 10.38 22.61
C TRP A 23 -8.68 9.00 22.91
N ASN A 24 -7.82 8.08 23.40
CA ASN A 24 -8.21 6.79 23.96
C ASN A 24 -9.25 6.02 23.11
N LEU A 25 -9.07 6.02 21.78
CA LEU A 25 -9.99 5.36 20.87
C LEU A 25 -9.72 3.85 20.87
N SER A 26 -10.78 3.06 20.80
CA SER A 26 -10.64 1.63 20.57
C SER A 26 -10.16 1.37 19.15
N VAL A 27 -9.44 0.27 18.94
CA VAL A 27 -8.99 -0.18 17.60
C VAL A 27 -10.16 -0.17 16.60
N LYS A 28 -11.33 -0.70 16.99
CA LYS A 28 -12.53 -0.69 16.15
C LYS A 28 -12.96 0.71 15.70
N LYS A 29 -12.91 1.72 16.58
CA LYS A 29 -13.26 3.11 16.21
C LYS A 29 -12.24 3.71 15.26
N ILE A 30 -10.96 3.38 15.45
CA ILE A 30 -9.87 3.82 14.59
C ILE A 30 -10.01 3.16 13.20
N ASP A 31 -10.24 1.85 13.14
CA ASP A 31 -10.48 1.11 11.90
C ASP A 31 -11.65 1.73 11.12
N THR A 32 -12.80 1.92 11.77
CA THR A 32 -14.00 2.51 11.14
C THR A 32 -13.77 3.94 10.65
N PHE A 33 -12.91 4.72 11.30
CA PHE A 33 -12.54 6.05 10.84
C PHE A 33 -11.77 5.98 9.52
N PHE A 34 -10.73 5.14 9.45
CA PHE A 34 -9.91 4.98 8.25
C PHE A 34 -10.66 4.31 7.09
N GLU A 35 -11.62 3.43 7.37
CA GLU A 35 -12.48 2.83 6.33
C GLU A 35 -13.45 3.83 5.70
N ARG A 36 -13.88 4.85 6.46
CA ARG A 36 -14.93 5.79 6.01
C ARG A 36 -14.40 7.12 5.50
N GLN A 37 -13.21 7.52 5.93
CA GLN A 37 -12.65 8.83 5.62
C GLN A 37 -11.55 8.71 4.59
N ASP A 38 -11.64 9.53 3.54
CA ASP A 38 -10.52 9.75 2.65
C ASP A 38 -9.46 10.56 3.40
N THR A 39 -8.38 9.89 3.79
CA THR A 39 -7.30 10.44 4.60
C THR A 39 -6.10 10.89 3.75
N ARG A 40 -6.32 11.03 2.43
CA ARG A 40 -5.32 11.50 1.48
C ARG A 40 -4.62 12.76 1.97
N GLY A 41 -3.30 12.73 1.84
CA GLY A 41 -2.44 13.83 2.23
C GLY A 41 -2.20 13.99 3.72
N TYR A 42 -2.62 13.05 4.58
CA TYR A 42 -2.29 13.06 6.00
C TYR A 42 -1.64 11.75 6.42
N LYS A 43 -0.57 11.86 7.22
CA LYS A 43 0.05 10.72 7.88
C LYS A 43 -0.32 10.73 9.35
N PHE A 44 -0.77 9.58 9.83
CA PHE A 44 -1.20 9.40 11.21
C PHE A 44 -0.24 8.49 11.98
N GLU A 45 -0.08 8.77 13.27
CA GLU A 45 0.54 7.88 14.23
C GLU A 45 -0.47 7.55 15.34
N ILE A 46 -0.55 6.29 15.72
CA ILE A 46 -1.42 5.81 16.79
C ILE A 46 -0.53 5.28 17.91
N ASP A 47 -0.71 5.79 19.13
CA ASP A 47 0.03 5.29 20.30
C ASP A 47 -0.65 4.05 20.92
N PRO A 48 0.03 3.31 21.82
CA PRO A 48 -0.55 2.13 22.47
C PRO A 48 -1.78 2.40 23.34
N ARG A 49 -2.06 3.67 23.68
CA ARG A 49 -3.24 4.07 24.45
C ARG A 49 -4.43 4.36 23.53
N GLY A 50 -4.27 4.25 22.21
CA GLY A 50 -5.31 4.54 21.23
C GLY A 50 -5.44 6.04 20.92
N ASN A 51 -4.42 6.85 21.20
CA ASN A 51 -4.40 8.25 20.80
C ASN A 51 -3.94 8.37 19.34
N VAL A 52 -4.65 9.19 18.56
CA VAL A 52 -4.38 9.38 17.13
C VAL A 52 -3.83 10.78 16.91
N PHE A 53 -2.77 10.86 16.11
CA PHE A 53 -2.08 12.11 15.84
C PHE A 53 -1.79 12.28 14.36
N ILE A 54 -1.89 13.50 13.86
CA ILE A 54 -1.35 13.90 12.56
C ILE A 54 0.14 14.20 12.75
N VAL A 55 0.98 13.50 11.99
CA VAL A 55 2.44 13.66 12.04
C VAL A 55 3.01 14.28 10.78
N GLU A 56 2.27 14.22 9.66
CA GLU A 56 2.68 14.84 8.40
C GLU A 56 1.45 15.21 7.58
N MET A 57 1.56 16.32 6.84
CA MET A 57 0.63 16.68 5.78
C MET A 57 1.39 16.72 4.45
N GLU A 58 0.77 16.20 3.40
CA GLU A 58 1.26 16.23 2.04
C GLU A 58 1.40 17.68 1.58
N LYS A 59 2.62 18.03 1.18
CA LYS A 59 2.92 19.33 0.58
C LYS A 59 2.76 19.24 -0.93
N ALA A 60 2.53 20.37 -1.58
CA ALA A 60 2.50 20.46 -3.04
C ALA A 60 3.76 19.88 -3.71
N GLU A 61 4.93 20.00 -3.07
CA GLU A 61 6.17 19.41 -3.60
C GLU A 61 6.16 17.88 -3.50
N HIS A 62 5.59 17.32 -2.43
CA HIS A 62 5.43 15.88 -2.25
C HIS A 62 4.44 15.33 -3.28
N ALA A 63 3.25 15.95 -3.41
CA ALA A 63 2.25 15.58 -4.41
C ALA A 63 2.82 15.61 -5.83
N SER A 64 3.61 16.64 -6.14
CA SER A 64 4.27 16.76 -7.46
C SER A 64 5.30 15.65 -7.68
N ALA A 65 6.08 15.28 -6.67
CA ALA A 65 7.06 14.20 -6.77
C ALA A 65 6.38 12.83 -6.94
N VAL A 66 5.31 12.57 -6.18
CA VAL A 66 4.48 11.35 -6.29
C VAL A 66 3.86 11.26 -7.68
N ALA A 67 3.22 12.33 -8.16
CA ALA A 67 2.65 12.39 -9.50
C ALA A 67 3.71 12.15 -10.60
N ARG A 68 4.93 12.65 -10.43
CA ARG A 68 6.02 12.41 -11.37
C ARG A 68 6.48 10.95 -11.37
N LEU A 69 6.57 10.32 -10.20
CA LEU A 69 6.92 8.91 -10.06
C LEU A 69 5.86 8.01 -10.69
N ILE A 70 4.56 8.27 -10.45
CA ILE A 70 3.46 7.54 -11.07
C ILE A 70 3.59 7.56 -12.60
N LYS A 71 3.84 8.74 -13.18
CA LYS A 71 4.06 8.88 -14.62
C LYS A 71 5.20 8.02 -15.17
N TYR A 72 6.28 7.80 -14.40
CA TYR A 72 7.37 6.94 -14.86
C TYR A 72 6.97 5.47 -14.97
N PHE A 73 5.99 5.02 -14.20
CA PHE A 73 5.44 3.66 -14.27
C PHE A 73 4.29 3.53 -15.27
N GLU A 74 3.58 4.63 -15.57
CA GLU A 74 2.56 4.67 -16.62
C GLU A 74 3.17 4.69 -18.05
N VAL A 75 4.34 5.31 -18.23
CA VAL A 75 4.99 5.39 -19.56
C VAL A 75 5.22 4.00 -20.20
N PRO A 76 5.75 3.00 -19.48
CA PRO A 76 5.88 1.63 -19.99
C PRO A 76 4.57 0.94 -20.35
N ASN A 77 3.42 1.40 -19.84
CA ASN A 77 2.11 0.86 -20.23
C ASN A 77 1.70 1.26 -21.66
N GLY A 78 2.47 2.11 -22.34
CA GLY A 78 2.26 2.42 -23.76
C GLY A 78 0.97 3.20 -24.04
N GLY A 79 0.42 3.88 -23.04
CA GLY A 79 -0.84 4.64 -23.15
C GLY A 79 -2.10 3.78 -23.16
N VAL A 80 -2.00 2.49 -22.84
CA VAL A 80 -3.16 1.61 -22.71
C VAL A 80 -3.90 1.92 -21.41
N ALA A 81 -5.19 2.24 -21.51
CA ALA A 81 -6.03 2.54 -20.35
C ALA A 81 -6.42 1.28 -19.57
N ASP A 82 -6.88 0.25 -20.27
CA ASP A 82 -7.37 -1.01 -19.68
C ASP A 82 -6.34 -2.13 -19.78
N ASN A 83 -6.32 -3.05 -18.81
CA ASN A 83 -5.46 -4.25 -18.85
C ASN A 83 -3.96 -3.95 -18.99
N HIS A 84 -3.53 -2.81 -18.47
CA HIS A 84 -2.15 -2.38 -18.59
C HIS A 84 -1.20 -3.29 -17.79
N PRO A 85 0.06 -3.46 -18.25
CA PRO A 85 1.04 -4.32 -17.60
C PRO A 85 1.38 -3.99 -16.15
N ILE A 86 1.37 -2.70 -15.80
CA ILE A 86 1.81 -2.20 -14.49
C ILE A 86 0.69 -1.35 -13.90
N ASP A 87 0.06 -1.86 -12.85
CA ASP A 87 -0.88 -1.07 -12.05
C ASP A 87 -0.10 -0.20 -11.06
N VAL A 88 -0.51 1.06 -10.96
CA VAL A 88 0.12 2.05 -10.08
C VAL A 88 -0.96 2.79 -9.31
N LEU A 89 -0.89 2.79 -7.98
CA LEU A 89 -1.77 3.58 -7.12
C LEU A 89 -0.98 4.62 -6.34
N GLY A 90 -1.40 5.88 -6.46
CA GLY A 90 -0.98 6.97 -5.59
C GLY A 90 -1.76 6.93 -4.28
N SER A 91 -1.07 7.18 -3.17
CA SER A 91 -1.67 7.32 -1.84
C SER A 91 -2.57 6.13 -1.48
N SER A 92 -2.11 4.91 -1.80
CA SER A 92 -2.79 3.67 -1.40
C SER A 92 -2.70 3.55 0.12
N ALA A 93 -3.78 3.93 0.80
CA ALA A 93 -3.94 3.66 2.21
C ALA A 93 -4.03 2.14 2.40
N HIS A 94 -2.89 1.45 2.51
CA HIS A 94 -2.84 0.09 3.02
C HIS A 94 -2.96 0.13 4.55
N TYR A 95 -4.14 0.57 5.00
CA TYR A 95 -4.58 0.23 6.33
C TYR A 95 -4.90 -1.27 6.32
N GLN A 96 -4.13 -2.07 7.04
CA GLN A 96 -4.50 -3.45 7.34
C GLN A 96 -5.28 -3.44 8.66
N PRO A 97 -6.62 -3.51 8.65
CA PRO A 97 -7.34 -3.73 9.88
C PRO A 97 -7.00 -5.15 10.35
N ARG A 98 -6.58 -5.29 11.61
CA ARG A 98 -6.21 -6.54 12.33
C ARG A 98 -4.76 -7.03 12.27
N GLY A 99 -3.84 -6.36 11.61
CA GLY A 99 -2.44 -6.79 11.58
C GLY A 99 -1.69 -6.38 12.86
N ARG A 100 -1.03 -7.32 13.55
CA ARG A 100 0.02 -7.00 14.55
C ARG A 100 1.21 -6.21 13.97
N GLY A 101 1.14 -5.78 12.71
CA GLY A 101 2.14 -4.96 12.03
C GLY A 101 1.78 -3.48 12.10
N LYS A 102 2.80 -2.61 12.14
CA LYS A 102 2.61 -1.16 12.02
C LYS A 102 1.98 -0.87 10.64
N PRO A 103 0.90 -0.07 10.58
CA PRO A 103 0.35 0.36 9.29
C PRO A 103 1.45 0.97 8.43
N SER A 104 1.55 0.52 7.18
CA SER A 104 2.41 1.14 6.18
C SER A 104 1.51 1.92 5.24
N ALA A 105 1.70 3.24 5.19
CA ALA A 105 1.07 4.12 4.22
C ALA A 105 2.15 4.51 3.19
N PRO A 106 2.42 3.66 2.18
CA PRO A 106 3.35 4.01 1.12
C PRO A 106 2.74 5.11 0.24
N ASP A 107 3.58 6.03 -0.22
CA ASP A 107 3.14 7.11 -1.12
C ASP A 107 2.68 6.55 -2.49
N ILE A 108 3.26 5.42 -2.90
CA ILE A 108 2.97 4.72 -4.17
C ILE A 108 2.98 3.21 -3.94
N ALA A 109 2.00 2.52 -4.51
CA ALA A 109 1.99 1.06 -4.65
C ALA A 109 2.10 0.69 -6.15
N ILE A 110 2.94 -0.30 -6.47
CA ILE A 110 3.19 -0.77 -7.83
C ILE A 110 3.02 -2.29 -7.83
N TYR A 111 2.24 -2.83 -8.76
CA TYR A 111 2.02 -4.27 -8.89
C TYR A 111 1.78 -4.68 -10.34
N PRO A 112 2.05 -5.95 -10.70
CA PRO A 112 1.78 -6.43 -12.06
C PRO A 112 0.27 -6.47 -12.34
N GLY A 113 -0.10 -6.08 -13.55
CA GLY A 113 -1.45 -6.20 -14.06
C GLY A 113 -1.96 -7.64 -14.00
N LEU A 114 -3.21 -7.82 -13.58
CA LEU A 114 -3.84 -9.13 -13.47
C LEU A 114 -3.90 -9.91 -14.80
N THR A 115 -3.72 -9.21 -15.92
CA THR A 115 -3.65 -9.79 -17.27
C THR A 115 -2.34 -10.51 -17.57
N ILE A 116 -1.26 -10.20 -16.84
CA ILE A 116 0.04 -10.85 -17.01
C ILE A 116 0.17 -12.10 -16.14
N ILE A 117 -0.57 -12.17 -15.03
CA ILE A 117 -0.55 -13.33 -14.15
C ILE A 117 -1.28 -14.50 -14.85
N PRO A 118 -0.58 -15.59 -15.21
CA PRO A 118 -1.24 -16.74 -15.80
C PRO A 118 -2.28 -17.28 -14.81
N LYS A 119 -3.50 -17.56 -15.29
CA LYS A 119 -4.48 -18.28 -14.48
C LYS A 119 -3.86 -19.58 -14.01
N SER A 120 -3.97 -19.86 -12.71
CA SER A 120 -3.55 -21.14 -12.17
C SER A 120 -4.29 -22.27 -12.91
N PRO A 121 -3.59 -23.31 -13.37
CA PRO A 121 -4.25 -24.42 -14.03
C PRO A 121 -5.29 -25.03 -13.08
N ILE A 122 -6.48 -25.31 -13.62
CA ILE A 122 -7.53 -26.00 -12.87
C ILE A 122 -7.00 -27.41 -12.55
N PRO A 123 -7.01 -27.85 -11.27
CA PRO A 123 -6.60 -29.20 -10.93
C PRO A 123 -7.43 -30.22 -11.72
N ALA A 124 -6.77 -31.26 -12.23
CA ALA A 124 -7.50 -32.36 -12.86
C ALA A 124 -8.52 -32.92 -11.86
N PRO A 125 -9.75 -33.26 -12.31
CA PRO A 125 -10.71 -33.92 -11.44
C PRO A 125 -10.08 -35.20 -10.86
N PRO A 126 -10.36 -35.53 -9.58
CA PRO A 126 -9.84 -36.73 -8.98
C PRO A 126 -10.25 -37.95 -9.81
N PRO A 127 -9.37 -38.96 -9.95
CA PRO A 127 -9.69 -40.17 -10.69
C PRO A 127 -10.97 -40.78 -10.13
N GLN A 128 -11.96 -40.99 -11.00
CA GLN A 128 -13.16 -41.70 -10.63
C GLN A 128 -12.76 -43.12 -10.21
N HIS A 129 -12.92 -43.44 -8.93
CA HIS A 129 -12.79 -44.81 -8.46
C HIS A 129 -13.81 -45.66 -9.23
N ARG A 130 -13.33 -46.45 -10.19
CA ARG A 130 -14.09 -47.56 -10.74
C ARG A 130 -14.30 -48.55 -9.61
N THR A 131 -15.45 -48.48 -8.95
CA THR A 131 -15.92 -49.56 -8.11
C THR A 131 -16.02 -50.80 -8.99
N ALA A 132 -15.19 -51.81 -8.71
CA ALA A 132 -15.27 -53.10 -9.36
C ALA A 132 -16.69 -53.68 -9.15
N PRO A 133 -17.27 -54.39 -10.14
CA PRO A 133 -18.56 -55.02 -9.97
C PRO A 133 -18.46 -56.03 -8.81
N ARG A 134 -19.43 -55.96 -7.90
CA ARG A 134 -19.59 -56.93 -6.81
C ARG A 134 -19.87 -58.31 -7.43
N PRO A 135 -19.05 -59.35 -7.17
CA PRO A 135 -19.34 -60.69 -7.67
C PRO A 135 -20.59 -61.24 -6.97
N SER A 136 -21.45 -61.86 -7.79
CA SER A 136 -22.67 -62.56 -7.38
C SER A 136 -22.38 -63.89 -6.68
#